data_AF-A0A7S0RT37-F1
#
_entry.id   AF-A0A7S0RT37-F1
#
_cell.length_a   1.000
_cell.length_b   1.000
_cell.length_c   1.000
_cell.angle_alpha   90.00
_cell.angle_beta   90.00
_cell.angle_gamma   90.00
#
_symmetry.space_group_name_H-M   'P 1'
#
loop_
_entity.id
_entity.type
_entity.pdbx_description
1 polymer ?
#
loop_
_entity_poly.entity_id
_entity_poly.type
_entity_poly.pdbx_seq_one_letter_code
_entity_poly.pdbx_strand_id
1 'polypeptide(L)'
;LIYQSNHSVEFIDIGGNHFRCDKTTGSWPGWALRIEESNSNVEHMIGRCTPVAKVLSLGQTKAAEDDMVEVLGEDFLPSTEARCRFVFEPGTRAGHAVTVRAAFFDETKVLCQVPPGVIGRLASPHSRVEVTVANFGEDFYSASTVDTYTPRTFELVCKGGFAGENCEFDSAEFCNEHGTLNDDLECVCDKDFVGTDCKYSKDADKLPGWAIFLIGLVVVLAAGLLGFVAVLVIRERQGAPVFSQLTSPLLDGDPEPSVLEAGRGGSRSDASAS
;
A
#
# COMPACT_ATOMS: atom_id res chain seq x y z
N LEU A 1 -64.28 20.76 15.09
CA LEU A 1 -64.69 19.36 15.34
C LEU A 1 -63.68 18.46 14.65
N ILE A 2 -62.67 18.00 15.38
CA ILE A 2 -61.72 16.98 14.89
C ILE A 2 -62.27 15.66 15.42
N TYR A 3 -62.80 14.83 14.52
CA TYR A 3 -63.22 13.46 14.84
C TYR A 3 -61.96 12.65 15.14
N GLN A 4 -61.75 12.26 16.40
CA GLN A 4 -60.80 11.20 16.74
C GLN A 4 -61.45 9.87 16.37
N SER A 5 -60.97 9.24 15.30
CA SER A 5 -61.24 7.83 15.03
C SER A 5 -60.42 6.99 16.00
N ASN A 6 -61.10 6.23 16.86
CA ASN A 6 -60.47 5.20 17.67
C ASN A 6 -59.95 4.11 16.74
N HIS A 7 -58.65 4.10 16.49
CA HIS A 7 -57.97 2.98 15.88
C HIS A 7 -57.55 2.02 17.01
N SER A 8 -58.21 0.86 17.11
CA SER A 8 -57.74 -0.25 17.92
C SER A 8 -56.82 -1.12 17.08
N VAL A 9 -55.63 -1.43 17.59
CA VAL A 9 -54.74 -2.42 16.99
C VAL A 9 -55.20 -3.80 17.47
N GLU A 10 -55.83 -4.58 16.59
CA GLU A 10 -56.36 -5.90 16.93
C GLU A 10 -55.28 -6.99 16.95
N PHE A 11 -54.23 -6.84 16.15
CA PHE A 11 -53.13 -7.80 16.08
C PHE A 11 -51.82 -7.12 15.68
N ILE A 12 -50.73 -7.53 16.33
CA ILE A 12 -49.36 -7.18 15.97
C ILE A 12 -48.63 -8.50 15.75
N ASP A 13 -48.29 -8.79 14.50
CA ASP A 13 -47.38 -9.89 14.18
C ASP A 13 -45.94 -9.37 14.23
N ILE A 14 -45.17 -9.83 15.21
CA ILE A 14 -43.74 -9.59 15.30
C ILE A 14 -42.97 -10.92 15.28
N GLY A 15 -43.57 -11.97 14.73
CA GLY A 15 -42.92 -13.25 14.54
C GLY A 15 -41.68 -13.16 13.65
N GLY A 16 -40.70 -14.02 13.90
CA GLY A 16 -39.46 -14.08 13.11
C GLY A 16 -38.45 -12.96 13.35
N ASN A 17 -38.74 -12.02 14.26
CA ASN A 17 -37.77 -11.00 14.66
C ASN A 17 -36.66 -11.59 15.55
N HIS A 18 -35.52 -10.90 15.59
CA HIS A 18 -34.42 -11.20 16.49
C HIS A 18 -34.35 -10.15 17.59
N PHE A 19 -34.47 -10.60 18.83
CA PHE A 19 -34.43 -9.74 20.00
C PHE A 19 -33.20 -10.04 20.83
N ARG A 20 -32.59 -8.97 21.33
CA ARG A 20 -31.45 -9.09 22.24
C ARG A 20 -31.83 -9.85 23.50
N CYS A 21 -31.09 -10.90 23.81
CA CYS A 21 -31.24 -11.59 25.08
C CYS A 21 -30.87 -10.70 26.27
N ASP A 22 -31.56 -10.91 27.38
CA ASP A 22 -31.20 -10.33 28.66
C ASP A 22 -29.80 -10.79 29.06
N LYS A 23 -28.94 -9.82 29.37
CA LYS A 23 -27.53 -10.05 29.65
C LYS A 23 -27.27 -10.94 30.87
N THR A 24 -28.20 -10.96 31.83
CA THR A 24 -28.01 -11.65 33.12
C THR A 24 -28.50 -13.09 33.02
N THR A 25 -29.63 -13.29 32.37
CA THR A 25 -30.32 -14.59 32.32
C THR A 25 -30.04 -15.38 31.05
N GLY A 26 -29.54 -14.74 29.98
CA GLY A 26 -29.45 -15.32 28.65
C GLY A 26 -30.81 -15.63 28.03
N SER A 27 -31.90 -15.14 28.64
CA SER A 27 -33.28 -15.39 28.24
C SER A 27 -33.94 -14.12 27.71
N TRP A 28 -35.24 -14.19 27.42
CA TRP A 28 -36.00 -13.02 26.99
C TRP A 28 -35.91 -11.87 28.00
N PRO A 29 -35.78 -10.61 27.53
CA PRO A 29 -35.88 -9.46 28.43
C PRO A 29 -37.22 -9.48 29.17
N GLY A 30 -37.22 -9.05 30.43
CA GLY A 30 -38.38 -9.19 31.31
C GLY A 30 -39.67 -8.54 30.79
N TRP A 31 -39.60 -7.58 29.86
CA TRP A 31 -40.80 -7.06 29.20
C TRP A 31 -41.43 -8.04 28.20
N ALA A 32 -40.62 -8.84 27.50
CA ALA A 32 -41.11 -9.83 26.56
C ALA A 32 -41.79 -11.00 27.30
N LEU A 33 -41.25 -11.37 28.47
CA LEU A 33 -41.89 -12.34 29.36
C LEU A 33 -43.23 -11.86 29.93
N ARG A 34 -43.53 -10.56 29.95
CA ARG A 34 -44.84 -10.03 30.36
C ARG A 34 -45.91 -10.15 29.27
N ILE A 35 -45.52 -10.42 28.02
CA ILE A 35 -46.46 -10.54 26.91
C ILE A 35 -47.18 -11.90 26.94
N GLU A 36 -46.61 -12.92 27.58
CA GLU A 36 -47.28 -14.21 27.79
C GLU A 36 -47.00 -14.81 29.17
N GLU A 37 -48.01 -14.83 30.04
CA GLU A 37 -48.02 -15.70 31.23
C GLU A 37 -48.48 -17.14 30.91
N SER A 38 -48.97 -17.44 29.69
CA SER A 38 -49.76 -18.67 29.48
C SER A 38 -49.50 -19.55 28.26
N ASN A 39 -48.54 -19.27 27.36
CA ASN A 39 -48.33 -20.11 26.17
C ASN A 39 -46.87 -20.44 25.90
N SER A 40 -46.63 -21.67 25.46
CA SER A 40 -45.32 -22.21 25.11
C SER A 40 -44.78 -21.76 23.75
N ASN A 41 -45.35 -20.72 23.13
CA ASN A 41 -45.08 -20.34 21.73
C ASN A 41 -44.63 -18.87 21.56
N VAL A 42 -44.05 -18.27 22.60
CA VAL A 42 -43.42 -16.93 22.53
C VAL A 42 -42.51 -16.79 21.31
N GLU A 43 -41.79 -17.87 20.95
CA GLU A 43 -40.90 -17.83 19.78
C GLU A 43 -41.63 -17.59 18.45
N HIS A 44 -42.85 -18.11 18.31
CA HIS A 44 -43.63 -17.95 17.09
C HIS A 44 -44.25 -16.56 17.01
N MET A 45 -44.65 -15.98 18.15
CA MET A 45 -45.30 -14.67 18.17
C MET A 45 -44.32 -13.49 18.14
N ILE A 46 -43.18 -13.63 18.85
CA ILE A 46 -42.22 -12.55 19.07
C ILE A 46 -40.91 -12.81 18.32
N GLY A 47 -40.62 -14.04 17.90
CA GLY A 47 -39.36 -14.36 17.24
C GLY A 47 -38.35 -14.98 18.21
N ARG A 48 -37.04 -14.74 18.06
CA ARG A 48 -36.03 -15.43 18.88
C ARG A 48 -35.19 -14.47 19.70
N CYS A 49 -34.91 -14.88 20.93
CA CYS A 49 -33.86 -14.30 21.75
C CYS A 49 -32.51 -14.69 21.15
N THR A 50 -31.70 -13.71 20.77
CA THR A 50 -30.33 -13.92 20.28
C THR A 50 -29.31 -13.26 21.19
N PRO A 51 -28.21 -13.95 21.51
CA PRO A 51 -27.12 -13.37 22.27
C PRO A 51 -26.44 -12.25 21.47
N VAL A 52 -25.87 -11.29 22.20
CA VAL A 52 -25.06 -10.21 21.62
C VAL A 52 -23.66 -10.77 21.33
N ALA A 53 -23.24 -10.67 20.08
CA ALA A 53 -21.89 -10.98 19.64
C ALA A 53 -20.85 -10.25 20.53
N LYS A 54 -19.95 -10.99 21.20
CA LYS A 54 -18.94 -10.37 22.08
C LYS A 54 -17.57 -10.44 21.43
N VAL A 55 -16.91 -9.29 21.29
CA VAL A 55 -15.54 -9.22 20.77
C VAL A 55 -14.52 -9.37 21.90
N LEU A 56 -13.77 -10.46 21.89
CA LEU A 56 -12.76 -10.77 22.91
C LEU A 56 -11.37 -10.27 22.51
N SER A 57 -10.99 -10.41 21.25
CA SER A 57 -9.69 -9.96 20.72
C SER A 57 -9.74 -9.77 19.20
N LEU A 58 -8.69 -9.16 18.67
CA LEU A 58 -8.44 -9.06 17.23
C LEU A 58 -7.23 -9.93 16.87
N GLY A 59 -7.26 -10.59 15.72
CA GLY A 59 -6.15 -11.41 15.24
C GLY A 59 -4.92 -10.58 14.86
N GLN A 60 -5.10 -9.28 14.60
CA GLN A 60 -4.03 -8.36 14.24
C GLN A 60 -4.10 -7.06 15.05
N THR A 61 -2.92 -6.47 15.27
CA THR A 61 -2.76 -5.18 15.96
C THR A 61 -2.64 -4.01 14.99
N LYS A 62 -2.38 -4.28 13.70
CA LYS A 62 -2.27 -3.31 12.61
C LYS A 62 -3.06 -3.80 11.41
N ALA A 63 -3.69 -2.89 10.66
CA ALA A 63 -4.35 -3.21 9.39
C ALA A 63 -4.40 -1.98 8.49
N ALA A 64 -4.30 -2.20 7.18
CA ALA A 64 -4.53 -1.18 6.17
C ALA A 64 -5.98 -1.17 5.69
N GLU A 65 -6.33 -0.23 4.81
CA GLU A 65 -7.59 -0.29 4.09
C GLU A 65 -7.69 -1.56 3.25
N ASP A 66 -8.92 -2.05 3.04
CA ASP A 66 -9.23 -3.30 2.34
C ASP A 66 -8.69 -4.59 2.98
N ASP A 67 -7.88 -4.51 4.03
CA ASP A 67 -7.41 -5.69 4.76
C ASP A 67 -8.59 -6.39 5.46
N MET A 68 -8.47 -7.71 5.58
CA MET A 68 -9.40 -8.53 6.35
C MET A 68 -8.95 -8.58 7.80
N VAL A 69 -9.76 -8.02 8.71
CA VAL A 69 -9.56 -8.09 10.15
C VAL A 69 -10.22 -9.34 10.69
N GLU A 70 -9.41 -10.21 11.29
CA GLU A 70 -9.89 -11.33 12.09
C GLU A 70 -10.38 -10.84 13.45
N VAL A 71 -11.66 -11.08 13.73
CA VAL A 71 -12.31 -10.71 14.98
C VAL A 71 -12.65 -12.00 15.73
N LEU A 72 -12.07 -12.14 16.91
CA LEU A 72 -12.23 -13.31 17.78
C LEU A 72 -13.16 -12.96 18.94
N GLY A 73 -14.06 -13.88 19.25
CA GLY A 73 -15.16 -13.59 20.15
C GLY A 73 -15.98 -14.79 20.57
N GLU A 74 -17.17 -14.48 21.06
CA GLU A 74 -18.20 -15.44 21.47
C GLU A 74 -19.55 -15.00 20.89
N ASP A 75 -20.48 -15.95 20.84
CA ASP A 75 -21.87 -15.70 20.45
C ASP A 75 -22.03 -15.16 19.02
N PHE A 76 -21.09 -15.46 18.10
CA PHE A 76 -21.27 -15.15 16.69
C PHE A 76 -22.24 -16.14 16.05
N LEU A 77 -23.20 -15.61 15.30
CA LEU A 77 -24.22 -16.42 14.65
C LEU A 77 -24.13 -16.31 13.12
N PRO A 78 -24.39 -17.40 12.38
CA PRO A 78 -24.45 -17.34 10.92
C PRO A 78 -25.64 -16.47 10.51
N SER A 79 -25.35 -15.30 9.95
CA SER A 79 -26.36 -14.31 9.54
C SER A 79 -25.89 -13.52 8.33
N THR A 80 -26.77 -13.31 7.35
CA THR A 80 -26.52 -12.39 6.22
C THR A 80 -26.59 -10.92 6.63
N GLU A 81 -27.15 -10.67 7.80
CA GLU A 81 -27.25 -9.36 8.42
C GLU A 81 -26.07 -9.05 9.33
N ALA A 82 -25.16 -9.99 9.56
CA ALA A 82 -24.00 -9.76 10.39
C ALA A 82 -23.19 -8.56 9.88
N ARG A 83 -22.81 -7.68 10.80
CA ARG A 83 -22.10 -6.43 10.51
C ARG A 83 -20.91 -6.26 11.45
N CYS A 84 -19.85 -5.66 10.93
CA CYS A 84 -18.78 -5.10 11.75
C CYS A 84 -18.87 -3.58 11.69
N ARG A 85 -18.68 -2.93 12.83
CA ARG A 85 -18.65 -1.47 12.94
C ARG A 85 -17.27 -1.05 13.42
N PHE A 86 -16.61 -0.26 12.58
CA PHE A 86 -15.33 0.38 12.84
C PHE A 86 -15.59 1.75 13.43
N VAL A 87 -15.16 1.98 14.67
CA VAL A 87 -15.33 3.24 15.39
C VAL A 87 -13.99 3.96 15.46
N PHE A 88 -13.95 5.20 15.00
CA PHE A 88 -12.73 6.03 14.90
C PHE A 88 -12.68 7.03 16.05
N GLU A 89 -11.48 7.30 16.58
CA GLU A 89 -11.30 8.22 17.70
C GLU A 89 -11.88 9.63 17.42
N PRO A 90 -12.50 10.27 18.43
CA PRO A 90 -13.08 11.60 18.27
C PRO A 90 -12.00 12.66 18.02
N GLY A 91 -12.09 13.33 16.87
CA GLY A 91 -11.10 14.32 16.40
C GLY A 91 -11.03 14.41 14.88
N THR A 92 -11.55 13.38 14.19
CA THR A 92 -11.61 13.31 12.74
C THR A 92 -12.96 13.85 12.21
N ARG A 93 -12.96 14.45 11.03
CA ARG A 93 -14.00 15.39 10.55
C ARG A 93 -15.34 14.76 10.11
N ALA A 94 -15.55 13.46 10.29
CA ALA A 94 -16.76 12.77 9.82
C ALA A 94 -17.20 11.69 10.82
N GLY A 95 -18.50 11.41 10.83
CA GLY A 95 -19.19 10.57 11.81
C GLY A 95 -18.39 9.33 12.22
N HIS A 96 -18.32 9.11 13.54
CA HIS A 96 -17.34 8.26 14.23
C HIS A 96 -17.37 6.77 13.91
N ALA A 97 -18.19 6.30 12.96
CA ALA A 97 -18.23 4.88 12.65
C ALA A 97 -18.61 4.57 11.21
N VAL A 98 -18.02 3.48 10.69
CA VAL A 98 -18.40 2.88 9.41
C VAL A 98 -18.77 1.43 9.64
N THR A 99 -19.89 1.01 9.07
CA THR A 99 -20.39 -0.36 9.18
C THR A 99 -20.18 -1.10 7.86
N VAL A 100 -19.63 -2.31 7.93
CA VAL A 100 -19.46 -3.23 6.78
C VAL A 100 -20.15 -4.56 7.08
N ARG A 101 -20.31 -5.39 6.05
CA ARG A 101 -20.76 -6.77 6.24
C ARG A 101 -19.67 -7.60 6.92
N ALA A 102 -20.05 -8.36 7.95
CA ALA A 102 -19.19 -9.38 8.54
C ALA A 102 -19.28 -10.67 7.73
N ALA A 103 -18.14 -11.31 7.47
CA ALA A 103 -18.10 -12.67 6.96
C ALA A 103 -18.03 -13.65 8.14
N PHE A 104 -19.12 -14.37 8.39
CA PHE A 104 -19.16 -15.42 9.40
C PHE A 104 -18.19 -16.55 9.02
N PHE A 105 -17.30 -16.93 9.95
CA PHE A 105 -16.41 -18.07 9.78
C PHE A 105 -16.87 -19.22 10.68
N ASP A 106 -16.95 -18.97 11.99
CA ASP A 106 -17.53 -19.86 12.99
C ASP A 106 -18.09 -19.06 14.19
N GLU A 107 -18.58 -19.75 15.23
CA GLU A 107 -19.20 -19.15 16.42
C GLU A 107 -18.22 -18.30 17.27
N THR A 108 -16.92 -18.40 17.00
CA THR A 108 -15.84 -17.72 17.71
C THR A 108 -15.03 -16.77 16.83
N LYS A 109 -15.27 -16.78 15.51
CA LYS A 109 -14.53 -15.98 14.54
C LYS A 109 -15.42 -15.40 13.44
N VAL A 110 -15.23 -14.10 13.19
CA VAL A 110 -15.72 -13.43 11.98
C VAL A 110 -14.59 -12.65 11.31
N LEU A 111 -14.73 -12.40 10.01
CA LEU A 111 -13.81 -11.56 9.25
C LEU A 111 -14.50 -10.26 8.82
N CYS A 112 -13.83 -9.14 9.04
CA CYS A 112 -14.34 -7.81 8.73
C CYS A 112 -13.37 -7.10 7.79
N GLN A 113 -13.81 -6.70 6.60
CA GLN A 113 -12.97 -5.91 5.71
C GLN A 113 -12.89 -4.46 6.22
N VAL A 114 -11.67 -3.91 6.35
CA VAL A 114 -11.50 -2.48 6.64
C VAL A 114 -12.09 -1.68 5.47
N PRO A 115 -13.02 -0.73 5.72
CA PRO A 115 -13.67 -0.01 4.62
C PRO A 115 -12.62 0.77 3.79
N PRO A 116 -12.76 0.83 2.46
CA PRO A 116 -11.87 1.62 1.63
C PRO A 116 -12.06 3.13 1.85
N GLY A 117 -10.97 3.89 1.74
CA GLY A 117 -10.95 5.35 1.87
C GLY A 117 -11.26 5.87 3.27
N VAL A 118 -10.99 5.09 4.33
CA VAL A 118 -11.07 5.54 5.73
C VAL A 118 -9.88 6.42 6.11
N ILE A 119 -8.68 6.12 5.61
CA ILE A 119 -7.49 6.93 5.70
C ILE A 119 -7.65 8.17 4.81
N GLY A 120 -7.30 9.33 5.35
CA GLY A 120 -7.45 10.65 4.74
C GLY A 120 -8.86 11.23 4.74
N ARG A 121 -9.91 10.40 4.88
CA ARG A 121 -11.30 10.90 5.04
C ARG A 121 -11.78 10.88 6.49
N LEU A 122 -11.53 9.78 7.19
CA LEU A 122 -12.07 9.51 8.53
C LEU A 122 -10.98 9.32 9.59
N ALA A 123 -9.73 9.06 9.19
CA ALA A 123 -8.61 8.81 10.07
C ALA A 123 -7.29 9.15 9.38
N SER A 124 -6.25 9.40 10.18
CA SER A 124 -4.87 9.40 9.69
C SER A 124 -4.25 8.01 9.95
N PRO A 125 -3.15 7.65 9.28
CA PRO A 125 -2.33 6.52 9.70
C PRO A 125 -2.00 6.61 11.19
N HIS A 126 -1.82 5.45 11.80
CA HIS A 126 -1.63 5.24 13.23
C HIS A 126 -2.83 5.57 14.13
N SER A 127 -3.96 6.00 13.56
CA SER A 127 -5.20 6.15 14.34
C SER A 127 -5.65 4.81 14.88
N ARG A 128 -6.15 4.80 16.12
CA ARG A 128 -6.74 3.60 16.72
C ARG A 128 -8.19 3.46 16.25
N VAL A 129 -8.54 2.25 15.82
CA VAL A 129 -9.88 1.92 15.34
C VAL A 129 -10.45 0.81 16.19
N GLU A 130 -11.56 1.09 16.85
CA GLU A 130 -12.33 0.11 17.60
C GLU A 130 -13.21 -0.73 16.67
N VAL A 131 -13.28 -2.04 16.91
CA VAL A 131 -14.12 -2.95 16.13
C VAL A 131 -15.16 -3.59 17.03
N THR A 132 -16.42 -3.47 16.63
CA THR A 132 -17.56 -4.15 17.27
C THR A 132 -18.33 -4.96 16.24
N VAL A 133 -19.02 -6.01 16.67
CA VAL A 133 -19.78 -6.91 15.80
C VAL A 133 -21.24 -6.94 16.24
N ALA A 134 -22.13 -7.03 15.25
CA ALA A 134 -23.57 -7.22 15.38
C ALA A 134 -23.97 -8.48 14.60
N ASN A 135 -24.79 -9.34 15.20
CA ASN A 135 -25.32 -10.51 14.50
C ASN A 135 -26.50 -10.12 13.59
N PHE A 136 -27.31 -9.14 14.03
CA PHE A 136 -28.53 -8.71 13.35
C PHE A 136 -28.74 -7.19 13.50
N GLY A 137 -28.91 -6.49 12.38
CA GLY A 137 -29.16 -5.04 12.40
C GLY A 137 -28.06 -4.23 13.11
N GLU A 138 -28.45 -3.50 14.16
CA GLU A 138 -27.60 -2.54 14.89
C GLU A 138 -27.32 -2.98 16.34
N ASP A 139 -27.34 -4.28 16.63
CA ASP A 139 -27.19 -4.86 17.96
C ASP A 139 -25.74 -4.98 18.48
N PHE A 140 -24.92 -3.98 18.14
CA PHE A 140 -23.48 -4.00 18.43
C PHE A 140 -23.14 -4.05 19.92
N TYR A 141 -22.10 -4.82 20.22
CA TYR A 141 -21.43 -4.85 21.51
C TYR A 141 -20.96 -3.46 21.94
N SER A 142 -21.48 -2.94 23.05
CA SER A 142 -21.09 -1.65 23.62
C SER A 142 -21.20 -1.65 25.15
N ALA A 143 -20.69 -0.60 25.78
CA ALA A 143 -20.88 -0.36 27.22
C ALA A 143 -22.35 -0.31 27.68
N SER A 144 -23.29 -0.07 26.76
CA SER A 144 -24.72 -0.08 27.07
C SER A 144 -25.35 -1.47 26.98
N THR A 145 -24.70 -2.42 26.32
CA THR A 145 -25.27 -3.76 26.06
C THR A 145 -24.75 -4.83 27.00
N VAL A 146 -23.60 -4.61 27.65
CA VAL A 146 -22.96 -5.60 28.53
C VAL A 146 -22.40 -4.97 29.81
N ASP A 147 -22.18 -5.79 30.84
CA ASP A 147 -21.66 -5.32 32.13
C ASP A 147 -20.17 -4.94 32.09
N THR A 148 -19.36 -5.70 31.34
CA THR A 148 -17.92 -5.48 31.21
C THR A 148 -17.58 -5.23 29.76
N TYR A 149 -17.52 -3.96 29.37
CA TYR A 149 -17.12 -3.55 28.03
C TYR A 149 -15.64 -3.17 27.99
N THR A 150 -14.87 -3.87 27.16
CA THR A 150 -13.48 -3.51 26.86
C THR A 150 -13.36 -3.29 25.36
N PRO A 151 -13.14 -2.05 24.88
CA PRO A 151 -13.02 -1.78 23.46
C PRO A 151 -11.80 -2.49 22.89
N ARG A 152 -11.96 -3.11 21.71
CA ARG A 152 -10.87 -3.79 21.00
C ARG A 152 -10.47 -2.95 19.82
N THR A 153 -9.21 -2.51 19.84
CA THR A 153 -8.67 -1.58 18.86
C THR A 153 -7.50 -2.18 18.12
N PHE A 154 -7.35 -1.81 16.84
CA PHE A 154 -6.13 -1.98 16.06
C PHE A 154 -5.66 -0.60 15.57
N GLU A 155 -4.41 -0.53 15.13
CA GLU A 155 -3.81 0.67 14.54
C GLU A 155 -3.95 0.63 13.02
N LEU A 156 -4.50 1.69 12.42
CA LEU A 156 -4.50 1.83 10.96
C LEU A 156 -3.08 2.06 10.46
N VAL A 157 -2.68 1.39 9.38
CA VAL A 157 -1.40 1.62 8.70
C VAL A 157 -1.63 1.85 7.22
N CYS A 158 -0.67 2.48 6.54
CA CYS A 158 -0.70 2.52 5.09
C CYS A 158 -0.55 1.12 4.51
N LYS A 159 -1.24 0.89 3.38
CA LYS A 159 -1.03 -0.32 2.59
C LYS A 159 0.45 -0.40 2.19
N GLY A 160 0.99 -1.62 2.17
CA GLY A 160 2.40 -1.83 1.82
C GLY A 160 2.78 -1.08 0.54
N GLY A 161 3.85 -0.29 0.63
CA GLY A 161 4.32 0.56 -0.46
C GLY A 161 3.73 1.98 -0.48
N PHE A 162 2.87 2.36 0.45
CA PHE A 162 2.36 3.74 0.58
C PHE A 162 2.79 4.37 1.90
N ALA A 163 2.97 5.70 1.92
CA ALA A 163 3.21 6.48 3.13
C ALA A 163 2.60 7.89 3.05
N GLY A 164 2.73 8.67 4.13
CA GLY A 164 2.16 10.02 4.27
C GLY A 164 0.91 10.08 5.15
N GLU A 165 0.48 11.28 5.53
CA GLU A 165 -0.66 11.50 6.44
C GLU A 165 -1.99 10.94 5.89
N ASN A 166 -2.08 10.69 4.58
CA ASN A 166 -3.23 10.12 3.91
C ASN A 166 -2.87 8.90 3.05
N CYS A 167 -1.67 8.33 3.25
CA CYS A 167 -1.11 7.27 2.40
C CYS A 167 -1.08 7.65 0.91
N GLU A 168 -0.82 8.92 0.60
CA GLU A 168 -0.86 9.48 -0.74
C GLU A 168 0.42 9.28 -1.55
N PHE A 169 1.53 8.90 -0.90
CA PHE A 169 2.83 8.73 -1.56
C PHE A 169 3.10 7.25 -1.83
N ASP A 170 3.19 6.88 -3.10
CA ASP A 170 3.62 5.55 -3.54
C ASP A 170 5.15 5.47 -3.50
N SER A 171 5.67 4.54 -2.71
CA SER A 171 7.10 4.23 -2.60
C SER A 171 7.73 3.82 -3.94
N ALA A 172 6.99 3.20 -4.85
CA ALA A 172 7.50 2.85 -6.17
C ALA A 172 7.83 4.12 -6.98
N GLU A 173 6.94 5.12 -6.95
CA GLU A 173 7.17 6.40 -7.62
C GLU A 173 8.20 7.24 -6.87
N PHE A 174 8.09 7.33 -5.55
CA PHE A 174 8.92 8.19 -4.71
C PHE A 174 10.36 7.68 -4.57
N CYS A 175 10.55 6.36 -4.46
CA CYS A 175 11.85 5.71 -4.27
C CYS A 175 12.37 5.02 -5.55
N ASN A 176 11.88 5.41 -6.72
CA ASN A 176 12.28 4.88 -8.03
C ASN A 176 12.26 3.33 -8.10
N GLU A 177 11.25 2.68 -7.50
CA GLU A 177 11.11 1.21 -7.41
C GLU A 177 12.27 0.49 -6.70
N HIS A 178 13.11 1.22 -5.97
CA HIS A 178 14.38 0.72 -5.40
C HIS A 178 14.51 1.01 -3.90
N GLY A 179 13.38 1.15 -3.21
CA GLY A 179 13.34 1.33 -1.77
C GLY A 179 11.92 1.31 -1.20
N THR A 180 11.84 1.38 0.12
CA THR A 180 10.58 1.50 0.86
C THR A 180 10.51 2.86 1.54
N LEU A 181 9.36 3.53 1.46
CA LEU A 181 9.13 4.82 2.10
C LEU A 181 8.80 4.62 3.59
N ASN A 182 9.47 5.34 4.49
CA ASN A 182 9.15 5.33 5.92
C ASN A 182 8.07 6.38 6.27
N ASP A 183 7.65 6.42 7.54
CA ASP A 183 6.63 7.35 8.03
C ASP A 183 7.06 8.84 7.94
N ASP A 184 8.37 9.10 7.88
CA ASP A 184 8.97 10.44 7.73
C ASP A 184 9.12 10.88 6.25
N LEU A 185 8.60 10.10 5.31
CA LEU A 185 8.74 10.30 3.85
C LEU A 185 10.19 10.24 3.35
N GLU A 186 11.03 9.45 4.02
CA GLU A 186 12.39 9.13 3.58
C GLU A 186 12.46 7.72 2.99
N CYS A 187 13.16 7.57 1.86
CA CYS A 187 13.36 6.26 1.24
C CYS A 187 14.45 5.47 1.95
N VAL A 188 14.09 4.28 2.42
CA VAL A 188 15.04 3.24 2.83
C VAL A 188 15.38 2.43 1.59
N CYS A 189 16.53 2.72 1.00
CA CYS A 189 16.96 2.08 -0.25
C CYS A 189 17.29 0.61 -0.10
N ASP A 190 16.98 -0.13 -1.15
CA ASP A 190 17.44 -1.50 -1.33
C ASP A 190 18.97 -1.58 -1.32
N LYS A 191 19.48 -2.78 -1.06
CA LYS A 191 20.91 -3.04 -0.83
C LYS A 191 21.83 -2.43 -1.88
N ASP A 192 21.41 -2.37 -3.14
CA ASP A 192 22.24 -1.97 -4.29
C ASP A 192 21.97 -0.53 -4.76
N PHE A 193 21.18 0.24 -4.01
CA PHE A 193 20.81 1.61 -4.36
C PHE A 193 21.19 2.60 -3.26
N VAL A 194 21.40 3.85 -3.67
CA VAL A 194 21.75 5.00 -2.79
C VAL A 194 21.15 6.29 -3.33
N GLY A 195 21.21 7.32 -2.49
CA GLY A 195 20.64 8.64 -2.73
C GLY A 195 19.31 8.80 -2.00
N THR A 196 18.81 10.04 -1.93
CA THR A 196 17.56 10.39 -1.23
C THR A 196 16.36 9.60 -1.75
N ASP A 197 16.32 9.33 -3.06
CA ASP A 197 15.20 8.66 -3.73
C ASP A 197 15.63 7.29 -4.30
N CYS A 198 16.75 6.73 -3.84
CA CYS A 198 17.29 5.44 -4.32
C CYS A 198 17.59 5.38 -5.83
N LYS A 199 17.81 6.54 -6.44
CA LYS A 199 18.01 6.68 -7.89
C LYS A 199 19.33 6.10 -8.40
N TYR A 200 20.36 6.02 -7.56
CA TYR A 200 21.70 5.65 -8.00
C TYR A 200 22.03 4.22 -7.58
N SER A 201 22.33 3.36 -8.54
CA SER A 201 22.90 2.05 -8.23
C SER A 201 24.31 2.22 -7.67
N LYS A 202 24.64 1.52 -6.58
CA LYS A 202 26.01 1.44 -6.02
C LYS A 202 27.02 0.88 -7.03
N ASP A 203 26.54 0.13 -8.01
CA ASP A 203 27.37 -0.44 -9.06
C ASP A 203 27.59 0.52 -10.24
N ALA A 204 26.91 1.67 -10.30
CA ALA A 204 27.13 2.65 -11.36
C ALA A 204 28.56 3.21 -11.37
N ASP A 205 29.23 3.24 -10.22
CA ASP A 205 30.63 3.67 -10.09
C ASP A 205 31.64 2.57 -10.44
N LYS A 206 31.18 1.32 -10.57
CA LYS A 206 32.04 0.25 -11.10
C LYS A 206 32.08 0.43 -12.60
N LEU A 207 33.16 1.08 -13.07
CA LEU A 207 33.56 1.03 -14.46
C LEU A 207 33.39 -0.43 -14.94
N PRO A 208 32.63 -0.66 -16.01
CA PRO A 208 32.40 -2.02 -16.48
C PRO A 208 33.77 -2.66 -16.72
N GLY A 209 33.92 -3.97 -16.46
CA GLY A 209 35.25 -4.61 -16.44
C GLY A 209 36.08 -4.36 -17.73
N TRP A 210 35.42 -4.16 -18.87
CA TRP A 210 36.07 -3.77 -20.12
C TRP A 210 36.71 -2.38 -20.10
N ALA A 211 36.13 -1.41 -19.38
CA ALA A 211 36.69 -0.06 -19.26
C ALA A 211 37.99 -0.06 -18.44
N ILE A 212 38.06 -0.85 -17.36
CA ILE A 212 39.30 -1.07 -16.59
C ILE A 212 40.36 -1.71 -17.50
N PHE A 213 39.98 -2.68 -18.32
CA PHE A 213 40.88 -3.31 -19.29
C PHE A 213 41.40 -2.31 -20.33
N LEU A 214 40.54 -1.45 -20.89
CA LEU A 214 40.97 -0.42 -21.85
C LEU A 214 41.90 0.61 -21.24
N ILE A 215 41.63 1.07 -20.01
CA ILE A 215 42.53 1.98 -19.28
C ILE A 215 43.90 1.31 -19.11
N GLY A 216 43.93 0.04 -18.69
CA GLY A 216 45.17 -0.74 -18.58
C GLY A 216 45.91 -0.86 -19.92
N LEU A 217 45.20 -1.17 -21.01
CA LEU A 217 45.78 -1.28 -22.36
C LEU A 217 46.39 0.05 -22.82
N VAL A 218 45.69 1.17 -22.63
CA VAL A 218 46.17 2.51 -23.00
C VAL A 218 47.45 2.86 -22.23
N VAL A 219 47.51 2.56 -20.94
CA VAL A 219 48.71 2.79 -20.12
C VAL A 219 49.89 1.95 -20.62
N VAL A 220 49.67 0.67 -20.96
CA VAL A 220 50.72 -0.21 -21.51
C VAL A 220 51.21 0.27 -22.87
N LEU A 221 50.31 0.67 -23.77
CA LEU A 221 50.67 1.20 -25.09
C LEU A 221 51.45 2.51 -24.99
N ALA A 222 51.04 3.42 -24.08
CA ALA A 222 51.76 4.67 -23.83
C ALA A 222 53.17 4.43 -23.29
N ALA A 223 53.32 3.51 -22.33
CA ALA A 223 54.64 3.12 -21.80
C ALA A 223 55.52 2.48 -22.89
N GLY A 224 54.95 1.61 -23.73
CA GLY A 224 55.63 1.01 -24.87
C GLY A 224 56.10 2.05 -25.89
N LEU A 225 55.25 3.03 -26.23
CA LEU A 225 55.58 4.13 -27.13
C LEU A 225 56.72 4.99 -26.54
N LEU A 226 56.65 5.36 -25.26
CA LEU A 226 57.71 6.13 -24.60
C LEU A 226 59.04 5.37 -24.58
N GLY A 227 59.02 4.07 -24.30
CA GLY A 227 60.19 3.21 -24.38
C GLY A 227 60.78 3.16 -25.79
N PHE A 228 59.93 3.00 -26.82
CA PHE A 228 60.34 3.01 -28.22
C PHE A 228 60.98 4.34 -28.62
N VAL A 229 60.37 5.48 -28.26
CA VAL A 229 60.93 6.81 -28.50
C VAL A 229 62.27 6.99 -27.79
N ALA A 230 62.40 6.54 -26.54
CA ALA A 230 63.67 6.59 -25.81
C ALA A 230 64.77 5.79 -26.53
N VAL A 231 64.44 4.60 -27.05
CA VAL A 231 65.36 3.79 -27.86
C VAL A 231 65.78 4.51 -29.14
N LEU A 232 64.84 5.13 -29.85
CA LEU A 232 65.15 5.92 -31.06
C LEU A 232 66.12 7.07 -30.75
N VAL A 233 65.88 7.81 -29.67
CA VAL A 233 66.75 8.91 -29.24
C VAL A 233 68.15 8.41 -28.85
N ILE A 234 68.25 7.26 -28.17
CA ILE A 234 69.55 6.66 -27.83
C ILE A 234 70.31 6.24 -29.08
N ARG A 235 69.64 5.58 -30.05
CA ARG A 235 70.29 5.16 -31.30
C ARG A 235 70.77 6.34 -32.14
N GLU A 236 69.98 7.41 -32.21
CA GLU A 236 70.36 8.65 -32.90
C GLU A 236 71.62 9.26 -32.27
N ARG A 237 71.67 9.33 -30.92
CA ARG A 237 72.85 9.82 -30.19
C ARG A 237 74.10 8.95 -30.36
N GLN A 238 73.94 7.67 -30.69
CA GLN A 238 75.04 6.74 -30.94
C GLN A 238 75.55 6.76 -32.39
N GLY A 239 75.00 7.64 -33.25
CA GLY A 239 75.50 7.84 -34.61
C GLY A 239 74.95 6.86 -35.65
N ALA A 240 73.83 6.19 -35.37
CA ALA A 240 73.09 5.37 -36.33
C ALA A 240 71.77 6.07 -36.71
N PRO A 241 71.77 7.00 -37.69
CA PRO A 241 70.63 7.87 -37.95
C PRO A 241 69.44 7.10 -38.54
N VAL A 242 68.39 6.91 -37.75
CA VAL A 242 67.18 6.16 -38.16
C VAL A 242 66.31 6.99 -39.11
N PHE A 243 66.38 8.32 -39.02
CA PHE A 243 65.55 9.23 -39.81
C PHE A 243 66.13 9.61 -41.17
N SER A 244 67.32 9.13 -41.51
CA SER A 244 68.01 9.47 -42.77
C SER A 244 67.31 8.96 -44.04
N GLN A 245 66.36 8.01 -43.92
CA GLN A 245 65.63 7.47 -45.07
C GLN A 245 64.26 8.11 -45.34
N LEU A 246 63.72 8.92 -44.41
CA LEU A 246 62.37 9.51 -44.56
C LEU A 246 62.39 10.84 -45.33
N THR A 247 63.57 11.42 -45.59
CA THR A 247 63.75 12.64 -46.38
C THR A 247 63.95 12.30 -47.86
N SER A 248 63.04 11.52 -48.46
CA SER A 248 62.97 11.45 -49.93
C SER A 248 62.07 12.59 -50.42
N PRO A 249 62.58 13.50 -51.29
CA PRO A 249 61.79 14.59 -51.82
C PRO A 249 60.72 14.03 -52.77
N LEU A 250 59.46 14.14 -52.37
CA LEU A 250 58.31 13.83 -53.20
C LEU A 250 57.82 15.14 -53.83
N LEU A 251 58.56 15.61 -54.83
CA LEU A 251 58.23 16.73 -55.71
C LEU A 251 58.78 16.43 -57.11
N ASP A 252 57.87 15.97 -57.99
CA ASP A 252 57.80 16.27 -59.43
C ASP A 252 56.65 15.40 -60.00
N GLY A 253 55.44 15.95 -60.13
CA GLY A 253 54.88 16.37 -61.43
C GLY A 253 53.84 15.32 -61.85
N ASP A 254 52.65 15.61 -62.36
CA ASP A 254 52.19 16.74 -63.17
C ASP A 254 50.61 16.68 -63.24
N PRO A 255 49.88 17.39 -64.12
CA PRO A 255 48.73 18.22 -63.76
C PRO A 255 47.34 17.61 -64.09
N GLU A 256 46.33 18.33 -63.60
CA GLU A 256 44.90 18.42 -63.98
C GLU A 256 44.38 17.56 -65.16
N PRO A 257 43.16 17.03 -65.04
CA PRO A 257 42.08 17.80 -65.63
C PRO A 257 40.85 17.95 -64.73
N SER A 258 40.33 19.17 -64.83
CA SER A 258 38.99 19.63 -64.54
C SER A 258 37.90 18.71 -65.12
N VAL A 259 36.76 18.60 -64.42
CA VAL A 259 35.38 18.57 -64.97
C VAL A 259 34.39 18.38 -63.81
N LEU A 260 33.43 19.32 -63.74
CA LEU A 260 32.01 19.23 -63.36
C LEU A 260 31.56 18.05 -62.46
N GLU A 261 30.66 18.21 -61.48
CA GLU A 261 29.37 18.88 -61.60
C GLU A 261 28.65 18.94 -60.24
N ALA A 262 27.79 19.94 -60.13
CA ALA A 262 26.62 20.10 -59.29
C ALA A 262 26.17 18.94 -58.35
N GLY A 263 25.88 19.34 -57.12
CA GLY A 263 24.47 19.43 -56.74
C GLY A 263 24.01 18.66 -55.52
N ARG A 264 23.02 19.28 -54.85
CA ARG A 264 22.12 18.78 -53.80
C ARG A 264 22.81 18.50 -52.46
N GLY A 265 22.52 19.23 -51.39
CA GLY A 265 21.20 19.70 -50.96
C GLY A 265 20.62 18.69 -49.99
N GLY A 266 20.36 19.10 -48.75
CA GLY A 266 19.79 18.17 -47.77
C GLY A 266 19.80 18.67 -46.34
N SER A 267 19.08 19.76 -46.10
CA SER A 267 18.60 20.14 -44.77
C SER A 267 17.72 19.04 -44.17
N ARG A 268 17.91 18.71 -42.89
CA ARG A 268 16.85 18.23 -41.97
C ARG A 268 17.42 18.29 -40.55
N SER A 269 17.11 19.33 -39.77
CA SER A 269 15.83 19.58 -39.08
C SER A 269 15.54 18.57 -37.97
N ASP A 270 15.42 19.15 -36.79
CA ASP A 270 15.04 18.63 -35.49
C ASP A 270 13.88 17.63 -35.49
N ALA A 271 13.88 16.73 -34.51
CA ALA A 271 12.65 16.26 -33.89
C ALA A 271 12.91 15.88 -32.43
N SER A 272 12.48 16.78 -31.55
CA SER A 272 11.95 16.49 -30.22
C SER A 272 10.72 15.58 -30.34
N ALA A 273 10.56 14.65 -29.39
CA ALA A 273 9.32 14.05 -28.86
C ALA A 273 9.74 12.74 -28.16
N SER A 274 9.29 12.37 -26.96
CA SER A 274 8.26 12.89 -26.05
C SER A 274 8.65 12.49 -24.63
#